data_AF-A0A1E9ABS3-F1
#
_entry.id   AF-A0A1E9ABS3-F1
#
_cell.length_a   1.000
_cell.length_b   1.000
_cell.length_c   1.000
_cell.angle_alpha   90.00
_cell.angle_beta   90.00
_cell.angle_gamma   90.00
#
_symmetry.space_group_name_H-M   'P 1'
#
loop_
_entity.id
_entity.type
_entity.pdbx_description
1 polymer ?
#
loop_
_entity_poly.entity_id
_entity_poly.type
_entity_poly.pdbx_seq_one_letter_code
_entity_poly.pdbx_strand_id
1 'polypeptide(L)'
;MKKYFLILMACLMFLFAACNKTASSENKAESNYPPMVKVKGTIYVDTGYENAMVTCGTADGQIKTTVDGRKMPSKDDESNFGKGYGYQIWEKGYINVQIDNRWILFRDLDLKDESREIPEWVAHFTGKVIKAESDSLMVEATQIDDRFYFKEIMTKPISLSIENLDNSEDGNVTTKGLEGKNVEVYFGGKIKNIEPENSAPIFLENIYRIIVK
;
A
#
# COMPACT_ATOMS: atom_id res chain seq x y z
N MET A 1 1.45 84.88 15.19
CA MET A 1 0.42 85.47 14.29
C MET A 1 0.31 84.54 13.10
N LYS A 2 -0.80 83.89 12.73
CA LYS A 2 -2.22 84.20 12.86
C LYS A 2 -3.03 82.90 12.79
N LYS A 3 -4.14 82.89 13.53
CA LYS A 3 -5.30 81.99 13.44
C LYS A 3 -5.92 82.06 12.03
N TYR A 4 -6.44 80.95 11.50
CA TYR A 4 -7.64 80.85 10.63
C TYR A 4 -8.05 79.35 10.66
N PHE A 5 -9.06 78.90 11.42
CA PHE A 5 -10.50 78.96 11.16
C PHE A 5 -10.90 78.67 9.71
N LEU A 6 -11.36 77.44 9.45
CA LEU A 6 -12.37 77.19 8.41
C LEU A 6 -13.20 75.95 8.78
N ILE A 7 -14.47 76.24 9.05
CA ILE A 7 -15.62 75.35 9.18
C ILE A 7 -16.19 75.19 7.75
N LEU A 8 -16.56 73.98 7.29
CA LEU A 8 -17.85 73.73 6.64
C LEU A 8 -18.08 72.25 6.25
N MET A 9 -19.29 71.78 6.59
CA MET A 9 -20.19 70.86 5.87
C MET A 9 -19.63 69.51 5.37
N ALA A 10 -19.99 68.40 6.01
CA ALA A 10 -21.30 67.71 5.97
C ALA A 10 -21.45 66.78 4.76
N CYS A 11 -21.58 65.48 5.01
CA CYS A 11 -22.58 64.65 4.35
C CYS A 11 -22.71 63.28 5.02
N LEU A 12 -23.92 63.06 5.56
CA LEU A 12 -24.69 61.82 5.50
C LEU A 12 -24.02 60.51 5.94
N MET A 13 -24.33 60.15 7.18
CA MET A 13 -24.44 58.76 7.60
C MET A 13 -25.57 58.07 6.81
N PHE A 14 -25.23 57.03 6.06
CA PHE A 14 -26.13 55.90 5.81
C PHE A 14 -25.36 54.60 6.11
N LEU A 15 -25.75 53.99 7.22
CA LEU A 15 -25.39 52.63 7.62
C LEU A 15 -26.00 51.65 6.61
N PHE A 16 -25.16 50.96 5.84
CA PHE A 16 -25.53 49.67 5.27
C PHE A 16 -24.67 48.59 5.91
N ALA A 17 -25.33 47.73 6.68
CA ALA A 17 -24.79 46.51 7.21
C ALA A 17 -24.46 45.55 6.04
N ALA A 18 -23.18 45.44 5.71
CA ALA A 18 -22.67 44.34 4.88
C ALA A 18 -22.05 43.31 5.83
N CYS A 19 -22.87 42.32 6.20
CA CYS A 19 -22.41 41.12 6.87
C CYS A 19 -21.62 40.30 5.85
N ASN A 20 -20.29 40.46 5.82
CA ASN A 20 -19.41 39.52 5.12
C ASN A 20 -19.41 38.20 5.91
N LYS A 21 -20.43 37.37 5.67
CA LYS A 21 -20.30 35.93 5.82
C LYS A 21 -19.32 35.48 4.76
N THR A 22 -18.03 35.50 5.09
CA THR A 22 -17.06 34.65 4.43
C THR A 22 -17.55 33.23 4.66
N ALA A 23 -18.23 32.67 3.66
CA ALA A 23 -18.43 31.24 3.58
C ALA A 23 -17.03 30.66 3.47
N SER A 24 -16.47 30.23 4.61
CA SER A 24 -15.42 29.24 4.61
C SER A 24 -16.04 28.01 3.96
N SER A 25 -15.81 27.86 2.66
CA SER A 25 -15.95 26.57 2.01
C SER A 25 -15.01 25.65 2.77
N GLU A 26 -15.57 24.89 3.71
CA GLU A 26 -14.96 23.66 4.17
C GLU A 26 -14.71 22.84 2.91
N ASN A 27 -13.48 22.87 2.40
CA ASN A 27 -13.00 21.83 1.50
C ASN A 27 -13.00 20.54 2.32
N LYS A 28 -14.17 19.88 2.39
CA LYS A 28 -14.20 18.43 2.60
C LYS A 28 -13.35 17.87 1.47
N ALA A 29 -12.14 17.41 1.80
CA ALA A 29 -11.41 16.55 0.91
C ALA A 29 -12.34 15.37 0.60
N GLU A 30 -12.92 15.36 -0.60
CA GLU A 30 -13.70 14.22 -1.07
C GLU A 30 -12.73 13.04 -1.14
N SER A 31 -12.83 12.13 -0.17
CA SER A 31 -12.00 10.93 -0.13
C SER A 31 -12.37 10.04 -1.31
N ASN A 32 -11.40 9.73 -2.17
CA ASN A 32 -11.55 8.66 -3.14
C ASN A 32 -11.82 7.34 -2.40
N TYR A 33 -12.57 6.44 -3.03
CA TYR A 33 -12.58 5.04 -2.61
C TYR A 33 -11.18 4.44 -2.84
N PRO A 34 -10.78 3.41 -2.08
CA PRO A 34 -9.64 2.59 -2.48
C PRO A 34 -9.87 2.01 -3.90
N PRO A 35 -8.82 1.55 -4.58
CA PRO A 35 -8.99 0.90 -5.88
C PRO A 35 -9.98 -0.26 -5.79
N MET A 36 -10.99 -0.25 -6.67
CA MET A 36 -12.07 -1.21 -6.74
C MET A 36 -12.34 -1.58 -8.19
N VAL A 37 -12.71 -2.85 -8.41
CA VAL A 37 -13.17 -3.36 -9.70
C VAL A 37 -14.37 -4.26 -9.49
N LYS A 38 -15.34 -4.20 -10.38
CA LYS A 38 -16.46 -5.13 -10.39
C LYS A 38 -16.26 -6.19 -11.46
N VAL A 39 -16.31 -7.46 -11.07
CA VAL A 39 -16.12 -8.62 -11.94
C VAL A 39 -17.20 -9.65 -11.63
N LYS A 40 -17.96 -10.05 -12.65
CA LYS A 40 -19.03 -11.07 -12.57
C LYS A 40 -20.01 -10.85 -11.41
N GLY A 41 -20.42 -9.61 -11.20
CA GLY A 41 -21.36 -9.20 -10.16
C GLY A 41 -20.73 -8.85 -8.81
N THR A 42 -19.49 -9.25 -8.55
CA THR A 42 -18.78 -9.02 -7.27
C THR A 42 -17.88 -7.80 -7.35
N ILE A 43 -17.90 -6.95 -6.30
CA ILE A 43 -16.97 -5.83 -6.15
C ILE A 43 -15.77 -6.30 -5.36
N TYR A 44 -14.59 -6.21 -5.97
CA TYR A 44 -13.32 -6.50 -5.32
C TYR A 44 -12.59 -5.20 -5.00
N VAL A 45 -11.94 -5.15 -3.85
CA VAL A 45 -11.18 -4.02 -3.32
C VAL A 45 -9.72 -4.42 -3.19
N ASP A 46 -8.82 -3.52 -3.55
CA ASP A 46 -7.38 -3.70 -3.39
C ASP A 46 -7.01 -4.01 -1.93
N THR A 47 -6.16 -5.02 -1.75
CA THR A 47 -5.64 -5.42 -0.43
C THR A 47 -4.35 -4.69 -0.06
N GLY A 48 -3.67 -4.08 -1.03
CA GLY A 48 -2.33 -3.50 -0.89
C GLY A 48 -1.20 -4.52 -1.03
N TYR A 49 -1.50 -5.80 -1.27
CA TYR A 49 -0.50 -6.86 -1.40
C TYR A 49 -0.35 -7.37 -2.84
N GLU A 50 0.86 -7.79 -3.18
CA GLU A 50 1.16 -8.53 -4.41
C GLU A 50 1.01 -10.04 -4.18
N ASN A 51 0.45 -10.74 -5.16
CA ASN A 51 0.43 -12.19 -5.20
C ASN A 51 1.69 -12.70 -5.91
N ALA A 52 2.56 -13.38 -5.16
CA ALA A 52 3.83 -13.89 -5.65
C ALA A 52 3.75 -15.33 -6.22
N MET A 53 2.57 -15.96 -6.18
CA MET A 53 2.33 -17.31 -6.70
C MET A 53 1.66 -17.31 -8.09
N VAL A 54 1.37 -16.14 -8.67
CA VAL A 54 0.83 -16.07 -10.03
C VAL A 54 1.92 -16.40 -11.04
N THR A 55 1.85 -17.60 -11.62
CA THR A 55 2.89 -18.15 -12.52
C THR A 55 2.49 -18.23 -13.99
N CYS A 56 1.18 -18.16 -14.27
CA CYS A 56 0.60 -18.31 -15.62
C CYS A 56 -0.02 -16.97 -16.03
N GLY A 57 0.56 -16.30 -17.04
CA GLY A 57 0.26 -14.91 -17.40
C GLY A 57 -0.96 -14.70 -18.31
N THR A 58 -1.87 -15.66 -18.42
CA THR A 58 -3.08 -15.49 -19.25
C THR A 58 -4.21 -14.95 -18.38
N ALA A 59 -4.61 -13.70 -18.63
CA ALA A 59 -5.73 -13.09 -17.93
C ALA A 59 -7.05 -13.82 -18.27
N ASP A 60 -7.92 -13.99 -17.26
CA ASP A 60 -9.28 -14.51 -17.45
C ASP A 60 -10.22 -13.45 -18.05
N GLY A 61 -9.88 -12.18 -17.86
CA GLY A 61 -10.61 -11.05 -18.39
C GLY A 61 -9.79 -9.78 -18.34
N GLN A 62 -10.42 -8.67 -18.73
CA GLN A 62 -9.79 -7.36 -18.77
C GLN A 62 -10.78 -6.30 -18.28
N ILE A 63 -10.28 -5.34 -17.50
CA ILE A 63 -11.03 -4.14 -17.11
C ILE A 63 -11.22 -3.26 -18.35
N LYS A 64 -12.46 -3.04 -18.76
CA LYS A 64 -12.80 -2.35 -20.03
C LYS A 64 -13.14 -0.88 -19.83
N THR A 65 -13.69 -0.53 -18.68
CA THR A 65 -14.21 0.81 -18.40
C THR A 65 -13.74 1.34 -17.05
N THR A 66 -13.82 2.65 -16.86
CA THR A 66 -13.46 3.30 -15.61
C THR A 66 -14.51 4.33 -15.22
N VAL A 67 -14.80 4.41 -13.93
CA VAL A 67 -15.53 5.50 -13.29
C VAL A 67 -14.56 6.43 -12.57
N ASP A 68 -15.09 7.52 -12.04
CA ASP A 68 -14.35 8.42 -11.15
C ASP A 68 -13.95 7.70 -9.85
N GLY A 69 -12.77 8.02 -9.31
CA GLY A 69 -12.23 7.41 -8.08
C GLY A 69 -13.12 7.55 -6.83
N ARG A 70 -14.04 8.53 -6.83
CA ARG A 70 -15.03 8.76 -5.76
C ARG A 70 -16.30 7.92 -5.93
N LYS A 71 -16.37 7.06 -6.96
CA LYS A 71 -17.52 6.19 -7.24
C LYS A 71 -17.12 4.73 -7.17
N MET A 72 -18.03 3.91 -6.66
CA MET A 72 -17.90 2.46 -6.76
C MET A 72 -18.23 2.01 -8.19
N PRO A 73 -17.51 1.03 -8.74
CA PRO A 73 -17.85 0.43 -10.03
C PRO A 73 -19.22 -0.25 -9.96
N SER A 74 -20.02 -0.06 -11.00
CA SER A 74 -21.43 -0.47 -11.06
C SER A 74 -21.68 -1.59 -12.06
N LYS A 75 -20.85 -1.67 -13.11
CA LYS A 75 -20.91 -2.66 -14.19
C LYS A 75 -19.74 -3.64 -14.10
N ASP A 76 -19.90 -4.84 -14.64
CA ASP A 76 -18.78 -5.77 -14.76
C ASP A 76 -17.70 -5.20 -15.71
N ASP A 77 -16.44 -5.53 -15.41
CA ASP A 77 -15.24 -5.00 -16.08
C ASP A 77 -15.10 -3.47 -15.98
N GLU A 78 -15.65 -2.86 -14.92
CA GLU A 78 -15.52 -1.44 -14.59
C GLU A 78 -14.68 -1.29 -13.31
N SER A 79 -13.72 -0.36 -13.32
CA SER A 79 -12.95 -0.01 -12.12
C SER A 79 -13.05 1.48 -11.80
N ASN A 80 -12.56 1.89 -10.63
CA ASN A 80 -12.41 3.30 -10.27
C ASN A 80 -10.94 3.80 -10.35
N PHE A 81 -10.03 2.99 -10.89
CA PHE A 81 -8.59 3.26 -10.94
C PHE A 81 -7.97 3.20 -12.34
N GLY A 82 -8.76 2.87 -13.37
CA GLY A 82 -8.31 2.84 -14.75
C GLY A 82 -8.92 1.69 -15.56
N LYS A 83 -8.36 1.43 -16.74
CA LYS A 83 -8.82 0.38 -17.65
C LYS A 83 -7.64 -0.18 -18.44
N GLY A 84 -7.86 -1.34 -19.07
CA GLY A 84 -6.84 -2.06 -19.85
C GLY A 84 -6.08 -3.10 -19.05
N TYR A 85 -6.26 -3.15 -17.72
CA TYR A 85 -5.63 -4.15 -16.85
C TYR A 85 -6.28 -5.52 -17.03
N GLY A 86 -5.45 -6.55 -17.20
CA GLY A 86 -5.90 -7.94 -17.14
C GLY A 86 -6.20 -8.34 -15.70
N TYR A 87 -7.14 -9.25 -15.49
CA TYR A 87 -7.38 -9.86 -14.18
C TYR A 87 -7.48 -11.38 -14.28
N GLN A 88 -7.23 -12.04 -13.16
CA GLN A 88 -7.41 -13.48 -12.98
C GLN A 88 -8.28 -13.75 -11.76
N ILE A 89 -9.25 -14.63 -11.93
CA ILE A 89 -9.98 -15.21 -10.80
C ILE A 89 -9.01 -16.12 -10.06
N TRP A 90 -8.93 -15.97 -8.76
CA TRP A 90 -8.01 -16.74 -7.93
C TRP A 90 -8.82 -17.66 -7.01
N GLU A 91 -8.49 -17.66 -5.73
CA GLU A 91 -9.20 -18.37 -4.69
C GLU A 91 -10.53 -17.67 -4.32
N LYS A 92 -11.35 -18.37 -3.54
CA LYS A 92 -12.68 -17.88 -3.16
C LYS A 92 -12.62 -16.48 -2.55
N GLY A 93 -13.25 -15.52 -3.24
CA GLY A 93 -13.32 -14.13 -2.81
C GLY A 93 -12.07 -13.30 -3.17
N TYR A 94 -11.18 -13.81 -4.03
CA TYR A 94 -9.98 -13.09 -4.45
C TYR A 94 -9.82 -13.09 -5.97
N ILE A 95 -9.27 -12.00 -6.48
CA ILE A 95 -8.79 -11.88 -7.86
C ILE A 95 -7.40 -11.24 -7.84
N ASN A 96 -6.62 -11.45 -8.90
CA ASN A 96 -5.39 -10.71 -9.14
C ASN A 96 -5.60 -9.76 -10.31
N VAL A 97 -5.18 -8.50 -10.17
CA VAL A 97 -5.21 -7.50 -11.24
C VAL A 97 -3.77 -7.17 -11.64
N GLN A 98 -3.46 -7.26 -12.93
CA GLN A 98 -2.14 -6.95 -13.44
C GLN A 98 -1.94 -5.45 -13.59
N ILE A 99 -1.14 -4.84 -12.72
CA ILE A 99 -0.82 -3.40 -12.72
C ILE A 99 0.70 -3.27 -12.72
N ASP A 100 1.26 -2.52 -13.68
CA ASP A 100 2.71 -2.29 -13.81
C ASP A 100 3.56 -3.58 -13.77
N ASN A 101 3.09 -4.62 -14.47
CA ASN A 101 3.69 -5.97 -14.51
C ASN A 101 3.75 -6.69 -13.15
N ARG A 102 2.93 -6.27 -12.19
CA ARG A 102 2.73 -6.92 -10.89
C ARG A 102 1.30 -7.43 -10.78
N TRP A 103 1.12 -8.52 -10.05
CA TRP A 103 -0.20 -9.09 -9.77
C TRP A 103 -0.68 -8.61 -8.41
N ILE A 104 -1.52 -7.58 -8.40
CA ILE A 104 -2.05 -6.98 -7.19
C ILE A 104 -3.27 -7.77 -6.75
N LEU A 105 -3.31 -8.17 -5.48
CA LEU A 105 -4.38 -8.97 -4.92
C LEU A 105 -5.55 -8.06 -4.52
N PHE A 106 -6.74 -8.39 -5.02
CA PHE A 106 -7.99 -7.75 -4.64
C PHE A 106 -8.89 -8.78 -3.96
N ARG A 107 -9.64 -8.34 -2.95
CA ARG A 107 -10.56 -9.18 -2.18
C ARG A 107 -12.00 -8.73 -2.35
N ASP A 108 -12.93 -9.66 -2.35
CA ASP A 108 -14.37 -9.39 -2.34
C ASP A 108 -14.69 -8.48 -1.13
N LEU A 109 -15.36 -7.36 -1.42
CA LEU A 109 -15.76 -6.36 -0.44
C LEU A 109 -16.63 -6.96 0.67
N ASP A 110 -17.48 -7.93 0.32
CA ASP A 110 -18.47 -8.54 1.21
C ASP A 110 -17.97 -9.84 1.85
N LEU A 111 -16.69 -10.22 1.63
CA LEU A 111 -16.10 -11.40 2.24
C LEU A 111 -16.06 -11.24 3.77
N LYS A 112 -16.75 -12.14 4.47
CA LYS A 112 -16.92 -12.13 5.94
C LYS A 112 -15.72 -12.67 6.73
N ASP A 113 -14.56 -12.78 6.10
CA ASP A 113 -13.34 -13.15 6.80
C ASP A 113 -12.84 -11.92 7.58
N GLU A 114 -12.98 -11.96 8.90
CA GLU A 114 -12.56 -10.88 9.79
C GLU A 114 -11.03 -10.88 10.00
N SER A 115 -10.34 -11.94 9.59
CA SER A 115 -8.88 -11.97 9.65
C SER A 115 -8.32 -10.99 8.61
N ARG A 116 -7.63 -9.96 9.09
CA ARG A 116 -6.78 -9.09 8.26
C ARG A 116 -5.38 -9.70 8.10
N GLU A 117 -5.31 -11.04 8.09
CA GLU A 117 -4.05 -11.75 7.92
C GLU A 117 -3.56 -11.54 6.49
N ILE A 118 -2.23 -11.48 6.34
CA ILE A 118 -1.62 -11.35 5.03
C ILE A 118 -1.87 -12.69 4.30
N PRO A 119 -2.50 -12.68 3.11
CA PRO A 119 -2.83 -13.93 2.42
C PRO A 119 -1.58 -14.77 2.13
N GLU A 120 -1.69 -16.10 2.22
CA GLU A 120 -0.55 -17.01 2.06
C GLU A 120 0.16 -16.91 0.69
N TRP A 121 -0.51 -16.36 -0.35
CA TRP A 121 0.07 -16.16 -1.68
C TRP A 121 0.96 -14.92 -1.78
N VAL A 122 0.96 -14.07 -0.75
CA VAL A 122 1.93 -12.97 -0.62
C VAL A 122 3.28 -13.57 -0.25
N ALA A 123 4.35 -13.13 -0.91
CA ALA A 123 5.67 -13.68 -0.68
C ALA A 123 6.08 -13.57 0.78
N HIS A 124 6.47 -14.69 1.37
CA HIS A 124 6.96 -14.70 2.73
C HIS A 124 7.99 -15.79 2.97
N PHE A 125 8.81 -15.59 4.00
CA PHE A 125 9.76 -16.57 4.51
C PHE A 125 9.99 -16.38 6.01
N THR A 126 10.41 -17.45 6.68
CA THR A 126 11.06 -17.35 7.99
C THR A 126 12.56 -17.28 7.79
N GLY A 127 13.23 -16.38 8.51
CA GLY A 127 14.67 -16.25 8.48
C GLY A 127 15.26 -15.99 9.86
N LYS A 128 16.57 -16.25 10.00
CA LYS A 128 17.33 -15.99 11.21
C LYS A 128 18.10 -14.68 11.07
N VAL A 129 17.98 -13.80 12.05
CA VAL A 129 18.77 -12.56 12.09
C VAL A 129 20.21 -12.93 12.43
N ILE A 130 21.13 -12.69 11.49
CA ILE A 130 22.57 -12.93 11.68
C ILE A 130 23.34 -11.68 12.09
N LYS A 131 22.77 -10.50 11.84
CA LYS A 131 23.32 -9.21 12.29
C LYS A 131 22.19 -8.20 12.46
N ALA A 132 22.27 -7.39 13.50
CA ALA A 132 21.34 -6.28 13.76
C ALA A 132 22.10 -4.95 13.82
N GLU A 133 21.67 -3.99 13.01
CA GLU A 133 22.16 -2.61 13.03
C GLU A 133 21.03 -1.68 13.48
N SER A 134 21.30 -0.39 13.68
CA SER A 134 20.30 0.54 14.23
C SER A 134 19.07 0.73 13.34
N ASP A 135 19.21 0.54 12.03
CA ASP A 135 18.19 0.80 11.00
C ASP A 135 17.96 -0.40 10.06
N SER A 136 18.68 -1.51 10.25
CA SER A 136 18.61 -2.66 9.36
C SER A 136 18.86 -3.98 10.07
N LEU A 137 18.36 -5.06 9.45
CA LEU A 137 18.61 -6.44 9.82
C LEU A 137 19.26 -7.16 8.64
N MET A 138 20.29 -7.95 8.92
CA MET A 138 20.78 -8.97 7.99
C MET A 138 20.19 -10.32 8.37
N VAL A 139 19.50 -10.96 7.44
CA VAL A 139 18.72 -12.17 7.69
C VAL A 139 19.11 -13.28 6.71
N GLU A 140 19.30 -14.50 7.21
CA GLU A 140 19.38 -15.71 6.39
C GLU A 140 18.02 -16.38 6.34
N ALA A 141 17.46 -16.58 5.15
CA ALA A 141 16.21 -17.32 5.02
C ALA A 141 16.41 -18.79 5.42
N THR A 142 15.53 -19.30 6.28
CA THR A 142 15.61 -20.66 6.82
C THR A 142 14.44 -21.52 6.42
N GLN A 143 13.27 -20.92 6.13
CA GLN A 143 12.08 -21.62 5.65
C GLN A 143 11.36 -20.79 4.61
N ILE A 144 11.16 -21.37 3.42
CA ILE A 144 10.43 -20.77 2.30
C ILE A 144 9.50 -21.86 1.76
N ASP A 145 8.24 -21.50 1.50
CA ASP A 145 7.27 -22.39 0.87
C ASP A 145 7.68 -22.74 -0.58
N ASP A 146 7.57 -24.01 -0.95
CA ASP A 146 7.95 -24.55 -2.27
C ASP A 146 7.18 -23.92 -3.44
N ARG A 147 6.02 -23.31 -3.16
CA ARG A 147 5.20 -22.61 -4.15
C ARG A 147 5.82 -21.29 -4.61
N PHE A 148 6.77 -20.73 -3.84
CA PHE A 148 7.43 -19.48 -4.21
C PHE A 148 8.64 -19.71 -5.12
N TYR A 149 8.63 -19.07 -6.28
CA TYR A 149 9.71 -19.17 -7.27
C TYR A 149 11.09 -18.80 -6.72
N PHE A 150 11.13 -17.93 -5.70
CA PHE A 150 12.38 -17.41 -5.17
C PHE A 150 13.08 -18.36 -4.18
N LYS A 151 12.44 -19.46 -3.79
CA LYS A 151 13.01 -20.43 -2.82
C LYS A 151 14.43 -20.87 -3.20
N GLU A 152 14.62 -21.25 -4.46
CA GLU A 152 15.90 -21.81 -4.93
C GLU A 152 16.97 -20.74 -5.23
N ILE A 153 16.57 -19.47 -5.33
CA ILE A 153 17.48 -18.36 -5.67
C ILE A 153 17.79 -17.44 -4.49
N MET A 154 17.11 -17.63 -3.35
CA MET A 154 17.35 -16.91 -2.10
C MET A 154 18.50 -17.56 -1.31
N THR A 155 19.70 -17.55 -1.91
CA THR A 155 20.88 -18.30 -1.42
C THR A 155 21.88 -17.46 -0.62
N LYS A 156 21.63 -16.16 -0.49
CA LYS A 156 22.50 -15.19 0.19
C LYS A 156 21.75 -14.50 1.33
N PRO A 157 22.48 -13.90 2.29
CA PRO A 157 21.87 -13.03 3.29
C PRO A 157 21.08 -11.89 2.66
N ILE A 158 20.02 -11.48 3.35
CA ILE A 158 19.04 -10.51 2.91
C ILE A 158 19.15 -9.28 3.81
N SER A 159 19.27 -8.11 3.20
CA SER A 159 19.26 -6.84 3.94
C SER A 159 17.85 -6.29 4.02
N LEU A 160 17.36 -6.04 5.23
CA LEU A 160 16.02 -5.55 5.51
C LEU A 160 16.09 -4.20 6.22
N SER A 161 15.37 -3.19 5.71
CA SER A 161 15.06 -1.98 6.49
C SER A 161 14.08 -2.32 7.61
N ILE A 162 14.19 -1.62 8.74
CA ILE A 162 13.32 -1.83 9.91
C ILE A 162 12.02 -1.03 9.86
N GLU A 163 11.75 -0.29 8.80
CA GLU A 163 10.55 0.56 8.68
C GLU A 163 9.24 -0.19 8.97
N ASN A 164 9.16 -1.47 8.58
CA ASN A 164 7.98 -2.32 8.78
C ASN A 164 8.23 -3.44 9.80
N LEU A 165 9.19 -3.23 10.72
CA LEU A 165 9.49 -4.16 11.80
C LEU A 165 8.52 -4.00 12.97
N ASP A 166 7.83 -5.09 13.29
CA ASP A 166 6.95 -5.21 14.45
C ASP A 166 7.77 -5.59 15.69
N ASN A 167 8.63 -4.66 16.11
CA ASN A 167 9.40 -4.75 17.36
C ASN A 167 9.70 -3.35 17.87
N SER A 168 9.12 -2.99 19.01
CA SER A 168 9.32 -1.68 19.61
C SER A 168 9.66 -1.75 21.09
N GLU A 169 10.51 -0.83 21.54
CA GLU A 169 10.85 -0.57 22.95
C GLU A 169 10.57 0.92 23.18
N ASP A 170 9.80 1.25 24.21
CA ASP A 170 9.39 2.62 24.53
C ASP A 170 8.74 3.38 23.35
N GLY A 171 7.97 2.67 22.53
CA GLY A 171 7.25 3.24 21.38
C GLY A 171 8.12 3.52 20.15
N ASN A 172 9.40 3.18 20.18
CA ASN A 172 10.32 3.31 19.04
C ASN A 172 10.67 1.92 18.49
N VAL A 173 10.65 1.79 17.16
CA VAL A 173 11.12 0.58 16.49
C VAL A 173 12.59 0.36 16.84
N THR A 174 12.96 -0.88 17.19
CA THR A 174 14.32 -1.21 17.63
C THR A 174 14.75 -2.57 17.11
N THR A 175 16.06 -2.76 16.93
CA THR A 175 16.68 -4.05 16.57
C THR A 175 17.42 -4.71 17.73
N LYS A 176 17.42 -4.07 18.90
CA LYS A 176 18.15 -4.52 20.09
C LYS A 176 17.72 -5.92 20.49
N GLY A 177 18.70 -6.81 20.64
CA GLY A 177 18.48 -8.20 21.04
C GLY A 177 17.79 -9.07 19.99
N LEU A 178 17.78 -8.65 18.71
CA LEU A 178 17.24 -9.47 17.62
C LEU A 178 18.25 -10.44 17.01
N GLU A 179 19.56 -10.24 17.19
CA GLU A 179 20.56 -11.20 16.69
C GLU A 179 20.32 -12.62 17.23
N GLY A 180 20.32 -13.60 16.32
CA GLY A 180 20.02 -14.99 16.61
C GLY A 180 18.53 -15.34 16.69
N LYS A 181 17.62 -14.37 16.74
CA LYS A 181 16.17 -14.61 16.70
C LYS A 181 15.69 -14.92 15.29
N ASN A 182 14.50 -15.52 15.22
CA ASN A 182 13.80 -15.73 13.97
C ASN A 182 12.86 -14.55 13.68
N VAL A 183 12.71 -14.23 12.41
CA VAL A 183 11.74 -13.28 11.90
C VAL A 183 10.93 -13.92 10.78
N GLU A 184 9.68 -13.52 10.65
CA GLU A 184 8.86 -13.79 9.48
C GLU A 184 8.70 -12.51 8.67
N VAL A 185 9.00 -12.59 7.38
CA VAL A 185 9.06 -11.43 6.49
C VAL A 185 8.02 -11.61 5.40
N TYR A 186 7.15 -10.62 5.20
CA TYR A 186 6.18 -10.55 4.12
C TYR A 186 6.57 -9.43 3.16
N PHE A 187 6.58 -9.69 1.85
CA PHE A 187 7.02 -8.73 0.83
C PHE A 187 6.34 -8.94 -0.53
N GLY A 188 6.58 -8.04 -1.48
CA GLY A 188 5.94 -8.05 -2.80
C GLY A 188 6.39 -9.15 -3.76
N GLY A 189 7.30 -10.03 -3.35
CA GLY A 189 7.77 -11.17 -4.16
C GLY A 189 8.88 -10.86 -5.15
N LYS A 190 9.20 -9.61 -5.44
CA LYS A 190 10.34 -9.25 -6.31
C LYS A 190 11.63 -9.09 -5.50
N ILE A 191 12.68 -9.77 -5.97
CA ILE A 191 14.02 -9.76 -5.35
C ILE A 191 15.10 -9.29 -6.32
N LYS A 192 16.19 -8.73 -5.79
CA LYS A 192 17.36 -8.24 -6.52
C LYS A 192 18.66 -8.76 -5.91
N ASN A 193 19.75 -8.60 -6.64
CA ASN A 193 21.09 -9.05 -6.27
C ASN A 193 21.13 -10.56 -6.05
N ILE A 194 20.58 -11.35 -6.98
CA ILE A 194 20.51 -12.81 -6.88
C ILE A 194 21.74 -13.51 -7.47
N GLU A 195 22.55 -12.76 -8.22
CA GLU A 195 23.73 -13.28 -8.91
C GLU A 195 24.75 -13.82 -7.87
N PRO A 196 25.20 -15.09 -8.00
CA PRO A 196 26.13 -15.69 -7.04
C PRO A 196 27.48 -14.96 -6.92
N GLU A 197 27.96 -14.40 -8.02
CA GLU A 197 29.21 -13.63 -8.08
C GLU A 197 29.09 -12.24 -7.42
N ASN A 198 27.87 -11.76 -7.19
CA ASN A 198 27.61 -10.50 -6.53
C ASN A 198 27.64 -10.68 -5.00
N SER A 199 28.62 -10.05 -4.34
CA SER A 199 28.75 -10.09 -2.88
C SER A 199 27.70 -9.25 -2.14
N ALA A 200 26.92 -8.43 -2.85
CA ALA A 200 25.85 -7.67 -2.23
C ALA A 200 24.76 -8.62 -1.68
N PRO A 201 24.17 -8.27 -0.52
CA PRO A 201 23.04 -9.02 0.01
C PRO A 201 21.83 -8.91 -0.93
N ILE A 202 20.94 -9.89 -0.82
CA ILE A 202 19.65 -9.86 -1.49
C ILE A 202 18.85 -8.67 -0.98
N PHE A 203 18.21 -7.99 -1.92
CA PHE A 203 17.30 -6.89 -1.63
C PHE A 203 15.87 -7.28 -2.03
N LEU A 204 14.91 -7.02 -1.14
CA LEU A 204 13.49 -7.27 -1.36
C LEU A 204 12.78 -5.96 -1.71
N GLU A 205 11.95 -5.97 -2.76
CA GLU A 205 11.04 -4.86 -3.01
C GLU A 205 9.76 -5.00 -2.16
N ASN A 206 9.19 -3.87 -1.75
CA ASN A 206 7.90 -3.78 -1.06
C ASN A 206 7.80 -4.70 0.17
N ILE A 207 8.66 -4.51 1.16
CA ILE A 207 8.54 -5.21 2.44
C ILE A 207 7.29 -4.70 3.14
N TYR A 208 6.32 -5.58 3.40
CA TYR A 208 5.04 -5.22 4.02
C TYR A 208 5.10 -5.32 5.53
N ARG A 209 5.78 -6.34 6.06
CA ARG A 209 5.85 -6.60 7.50
C ARG A 209 7.03 -7.51 7.84
N ILE A 210 7.67 -7.25 8.97
CA ILE A 210 8.66 -8.12 9.60
C ILE A 210 8.18 -8.40 11.02
N ILE A 211 7.96 -9.66 11.37
CA ILE A 211 7.44 -10.08 12.68
C ILE A 211 8.53 -10.88 13.39
N VAL A 212 8.84 -10.53 14.63
CA VAL A 212 9.75 -11.32 15.48
C VAL A 212 9.00 -12.55 16.00
N LYS A 213 9.57 -13.74 15.82
CA LYS A 213 9.03 -15.02 16.31
C LYS A 213 9.69 -15.47 17.62
#